data_AF-A0AAE0Z5W5-F1
#
_entry.id   AF-A0AAE0Z5W5-F1
#
_cell.length_a   1.000
_cell.length_b   1.000
_cell.length_c   1.000
_cell.angle_alpha   90.00
_cell.angle_beta   90.00
_cell.angle_gamma   90.00
#
_symmetry.space_group_name_H-M   'P 1'
#
loop_
_entity.id
_entity.type
_entity.pdbx_description
1 polymer ?
#
loop_
_entity_poly.entity_id
_entity_poly.type
_entity_poly.pdbx_seq_one_letter_code
_entity_poly.pdbx_strand_id
1 'polypeptide(L)'
;MRIFAFLLLVSLAYIANQASAAHKIATPAKIDGRLSGHVTFYERELLARQKRQGRGGRPRRPRPRPTRPLPANPTAAPTPPSTESPTPSTESLTTSTTATAPITTSSPAAPTTDTATCGRELYRSADGSCNNEAQPTWGAKDSAFQRMLEPVYTETNNVYGPVLTSTVDGSALPSPRLISRIVHDPDDRPERRPVMNMQWGQFLDHDITSTPINPSKETCCYDGIVASGIAQHPDVAENGPCFPILIPDGDNHFASLEARCMENKRSYQTTINDKPEQINLVTAFIDGSMVYGSTDAEMDELRSSASGDFTLPLFGA
;
A
#
# COMPACT_ATOMS: atom_id res chain seq x y z
N MET A 1 -8.69 15.70 28.66
CA MET A 1 -8.44 17.01 27.99
C MET A 1 -7.00 17.25 27.54
N ARG A 2 -5.95 16.95 28.32
CA ARG A 2 -4.56 17.27 27.94
C ARG A 2 -3.98 16.44 26.77
N ILE A 3 -4.41 15.19 26.61
CA ILE A 3 -3.97 14.31 25.52
C ILE A 3 -4.59 14.71 24.18
N PHE A 4 -5.88 15.06 24.17
CA PHE A 4 -6.55 15.57 22.97
C PHE A 4 -5.95 16.87 22.47
N ALA A 5 -5.59 17.79 23.36
CA ALA A 5 -4.89 19.03 22.98
C ALA A 5 -3.51 18.74 22.38
N PHE A 6 -2.79 17.74 22.90
CA PHE A 6 -1.48 17.34 22.38
C PHE A 6 -1.58 16.70 21.00
N LEU A 7 -2.53 15.79 20.79
CA LEU A 7 -2.77 15.17 19.47
C LEU A 7 -3.26 16.19 18.44
N LEU A 8 -4.13 17.12 18.83
CA LEU A 8 -4.56 18.22 17.96
C LEU A 8 -3.39 19.11 17.55
N LEU A 9 -2.48 19.43 18.48
CA LEU A 9 -1.29 20.24 18.18
C LEU A 9 -0.30 19.51 17.28
N VAL A 10 -0.12 18.20 17.44
CA VAL A 10 0.71 17.38 16.54
C VAL A 10 0.09 17.30 15.15
N SER A 11 -1.22 17.10 15.05
CA SER A 11 -1.92 17.09 13.76
C SER A 11 -1.91 18.46 13.07
N LEU A 12 -2.09 19.56 13.81
CA LEU A 12 -2.00 20.92 13.26
C LEU A 12 -0.57 21.27 12.83
N ALA A 13 0.45 20.85 13.59
CA ALA A 13 1.85 21.02 13.19
C ALA A 13 2.19 20.19 11.94
N TYR A 14 1.66 18.97 11.83
CA TYR A 14 1.78 18.14 10.64
C TYR A 14 1.11 18.80 9.43
N ILE A 15 -0.13 19.26 9.56
CA ILE A 15 -0.87 19.96 8.50
C ILE A 15 -0.15 21.26 8.10
N ALA A 16 0.35 22.05 9.05
CA ALA A 16 1.10 23.27 8.76
C ALA A 16 2.43 22.98 8.04
N ASN A 17 3.12 21.88 8.39
CA ASN A 17 4.32 21.45 7.70
C ASN A 17 4.02 20.99 6.27
N GLN A 18 2.92 20.25 6.06
CA GLN A 18 2.45 19.86 4.73
C GLN A 18 2.00 21.07 3.89
N ALA A 19 1.33 22.06 4.50
CA ALA A 19 0.95 23.31 3.86
C ALA A 19 2.16 24.19 3.52
N SER A 20 3.19 24.23 4.38
CA SER A 20 4.44 24.94 4.08
C SER A 20 5.26 24.26 2.99
N ALA A 21 5.23 22.93 2.92
CA ALA A 21 5.80 22.18 1.80
C ALA A 21 5.02 22.48 0.51
N ALA A 22 3.68 22.49 0.55
CA ALA A 22 2.82 22.87 -0.57
C ALA A 22 3.00 24.32 -1.04
N HIS A 23 3.23 25.27 -0.14
CA HIS A 23 3.49 26.68 -0.51
C HIS A 23 4.86 26.88 -1.18
N LYS A 24 5.87 26.08 -0.80
CA LYS A 24 7.16 26.04 -1.50
C LYS A 24 7.10 25.35 -2.86
N ILE A 25 6.08 24.50 -3.08
CA ILE A 25 5.79 23.87 -4.38
C ILE A 25 5.12 24.87 -5.35
N ALA A 26 4.42 25.89 -4.83
CA ALA A 26 3.63 26.84 -5.63
C ALA A 26 4.33 28.16 -6.02
N THR A 27 5.54 28.45 -5.54
CA THR A 27 6.20 29.74 -5.80
C THR A 27 7.19 29.67 -6.97
N PRO A 28 7.07 30.53 -8.00
CA PRO A 28 8.03 30.56 -9.11
C PRO A 28 9.36 31.17 -8.65
N ALA A 29 10.44 30.39 -8.66
CA ALA A 29 11.80 30.89 -8.50
C ALA A 29 12.33 31.43 -9.85
N LYS A 30 12.79 32.69 -9.86
CA LYS A 30 13.47 33.30 -11.02
C LYS A 30 14.80 32.58 -11.29
N ILE A 31 14.98 32.06 -12.50
CA ILE A 31 16.29 31.71 -13.05
C ILE A 31 16.53 32.59 -14.28
N ASP A 32 17.61 33.36 -14.23
CA ASP A 32 18.23 34.09 -15.36
C ASP A 32 17.31 34.95 -16.24
N GLY A 33 16.41 35.73 -15.63
CA GLY A 33 15.82 36.92 -16.24
C GLY A 33 14.97 36.71 -17.51
N ARG A 34 14.64 35.47 -17.89
CA ARG A 34 13.83 35.17 -19.07
C ARG A 34 12.66 34.27 -18.68
N LEU A 35 11.44 34.81 -18.78
CA LEU A 35 10.19 34.04 -18.73
C LEU A 35 10.13 33.17 -19.99
N SER A 36 10.69 31.96 -19.92
CA SER A 36 10.38 30.88 -20.86
C SER A 36 9.16 30.12 -20.32
N GLY A 37 8.32 29.59 -21.22
CA GLY A 37 6.95 29.12 -21.00
C GLY A 37 6.74 28.21 -19.80
N HIS A 38 5.48 28.02 -19.39
CA HIS A 38 5.06 27.29 -18.20
C HIS A 38 5.74 25.91 -18.05
N VAL A 39 6.95 25.88 -17.50
CA VAL A 39 7.61 24.67 -17.02
C VAL A 39 6.88 24.30 -15.74
N THR A 40 6.30 23.10 -15.71
CA THR A 40 5.63 22.57 -14.53
C THR A 40 6.62 22.46 -13.37
N PHE A 41 6.14 22.50 -12.12
CA PHE A 41 6.99 22.29 -10.95
C PHE A 41 7.84 21.01 -11.07
N TYR A 42 7.24 19.94 -11.60
CA TYR A 42 7.87 18.63 -11.78
C TYR A 42 9.05 18.65 -12.75
N GLU A 43 8.89 19.31 -13.90
CA GLU A 43 9.98 19.48 -14.87
C GLU A 43 11.14 20.26 -14.27
N ARG A 44 10.86 21.31 -13.49
CA ARG A 44 11.91 22.06 -12.77
C ARG A 44 12.68 21.18 -11.78
N GLU A 45 11.99 20.36 -11.00
CA GLU A 45 12.63 19.52 -9.99
C GLU A 45 13.40 18.34 -10.62
N LEU A 46 12.90 17.77 -11.72
CA LEU A 46 13.64 16.78 -12.52
C LEU A 46 14.94 17.35 -13.05
N LEU A 47 14.89 18.53 -13.67
CA LEU A 47 16.08 19.20 -14.20
C LEU A 47 17.06 19.56 -13.08
N ALA A 48 16.56 20.01 -11.93
CA ALA A 48 17.38 20.29 -10.76
C ALA A 48 18.08 19.02 -10.25
N ARG A 49 17.37 17.88 -10.17
CA ARG A 49 17.94 16.59 -9.78
C ARG A 49 18.96 16.08 -10.79
N GLN A 50 18.66 16.11 -12.09
CA GLN A 50 19.62 15.74 -13.14
C GLN A 50 20.90 16.58 -13.06
N LYS A 51 20.78 17.89 -12.78
CA LYS A 51 21.92 18.79 -12.59
C LYS A 51 22.72 18.47 -11.31
N ARG A 52 22.08 17.97 -10.25
CA ARG A 52 22.76 17.49 -9.03
C ARG A 52 23.49 16.17 -9.29
N GLN A 53 22.85 15.22 -9.97
CA GLN A 53 23.45 13.94 -10.35
C GLN A 53 24.62 14.13 -11.33
N GLY A 54 24.51 15.03 -12.31
CA GLY A 54 25.59 15.39 -13.23
C GLY A 54 26.75 16.17 -12.61
N ARG A 55 26.57 16.76 -11.42
CA ARG A 55 27.65 17.43 -10.65
C ARG A 55 28.40 16.49 -9.71
N GLY A 56 28.06 15.19 -9.68
CA GLY A 56 28.66 14.15 -8.83
C GLY A 56 30.06 13.66 -9.24
N GLY A 57 30.80 14.40 -10.07
CA GLY A 57 32.15 14.04 -10.52
C GLY A 57 33.28 14.53 -9.60
N ARG A 58 33.32 14.08 -8.34
CA ARG A 58 34.58 14.04 -7.58
C ARG A 58 34.62 12.77 -6.72
N PRO A 59 35.55 11.83 -6.97
CA PRO A 59 35.65 10.63 -6.16
C PRO A 59 36.02 11.03 -4.73
N ARG A 60 35.12 10.79 -3.77
CA ARG A 60 35.45 10.92 -2.35
C ARG A 60 36.35 9.76 -1.98
N ARG A 61 37.59 10.06 -1.57
CA ARG A 61 38.56 9.07 -1.08
C ARG A 61 37.92 8.20 0.02
N PRO A 62 38.14 6.87 0.02
CA PRO A 62 37.72 6.03 1.14
C PRO A 62 38.42 6.50 2.42
N ARG A 63 37.68 6.61 3.52
CA ARG A 63 38.30 6.75 4.85
C ARG A 63 39.04 5.45 5.18
N PRO A 64 40.27 5.50 5.72
CA PRO A 64 40.98 4.29 6.14
C PRO A 64 40.19 3.59 7.24
N ARG A 65 40.02 2.27 7.08
CA ARG A 65 39.36 1.39 8.04
C ARG A 65 40.27 1.24 9.27
N PRO A 66 39.79 1.35 10.51
CA PRO A 66 40.61 1.05 11.68
C PRO A 66 40.97 -0.43 11.67
N THR A 67 42.26 -0.74 11.76
CA THR A 67 42.78 -2.10 11.92
C THR A 67 42.51 -2.57 13.34
N ARG A 68 41.56 -3.49 13.52
CA ARG A 68 41.42 -4.26 14.77
C ARG A 68 42.12 -5.61 14.58
N PRO A 69 42.94 -6.10 15.51
CA PRO A 69 43.53 -7.44 15.42
C PRO A 69 42.43 -8.50 15.54
N LEU A 70 42.49 -9.52 14.68
CA LEU A 70 41.63 -10.70 14.74
C LEU A 70 42.08 -11.62 15.90
N PRO A 71 41.17 -12.17 16.72
CA PRO A 71 41.51 -13.26 17.62
C PRO A 71 41.65 -14.59 16.85
N ALA A 72 42.44 -15.49 17.45
CA ALA A 72 42.88 -16.77 16.90
C ALA A 72 41.75 -17.75 16.54
N ASN A 73 42.00 -18.56 15.51
CA ASN A 73 41.20 -19.65 14.98
C ASN A 73 40.47 -20.49 16.05
N PRO A 74 39.19 -20.82 15.78
CA PRO A 74 38.64 -22.13 16.05
C PRO A 74 38.38 -22.89 14.73
N THR A 75 38.90 -24.12 14.70
CA THR A 75 38.53 -25.32 13.94
C THR A 75 37.43 -25.25 12.85
N ALA A 76 37.76 -25.87 11.71
CA ALA A 76 37.02 -25.96 10.46
C ALA A 76 35.50 -26.24 10.61
N ALA A 77 34.70 -25.35 10.04
CA ALA A 77 33.30 -25.61 9.67
C ALA A 77 33.24 -26.19 8.25
N PRO A 78 32.30 -27.11 7.95
CA PRO A 78 32.21 -27.77 6.66
C PRO A 78 31.79 -26.80 5.55
N THR A 79 32.36 -27.03 4.36
CA THR A 79 32.15 -26.26 3.13
C THR A 79 30.66 -26.26 2.71
N PRO A 80 30.05 -25.10 2.39
CA PRO A 80 28.72 -25.08 1.81
C PRO A 80 28.77 -25.59 0.35
N PRO A 81 27.78 -26.37 -0.11
CA PRO A 81 27.69 -26.75 -1.52
C PRO A 81 27.37 -25.55 -2.40
N SER A 82 27.91 -25.58 -3.61
CA SER A 82 27.75 -24.58 -4.67
C SER A 82 26.26 -24.31 -4.97
N THR A 83 25.86 -23.03 -4.92
CA THR A 83 24.56 -22.57 -5.41
C THR A 83 24.55 -22.57 -6.93
N GLU A 84 23.93 -23.59 -7.52
CA GLU A 84 23.31 -23.49 -8.85
C GLU A 84 22.03 -22.64 -8.74
N SER A 85 21.84 -21.75 -9.71
CA SER A 85 20.62 -20.96 -9.88
C SER A 85 19.43 -21.88 -10.17
N PRO A 86 18.26 -21.73 -9.50
CA PRO A 86 17.10 -22.53 -9.83
C PRO A 86 16.47 -22.01 -11.14
N THR A 87 16.41 -22.91 -12.12
CA THR A 87 15.49 -22.86 -13.26
C THR A 87 14.03 -22.98 -12.78
N PRO A 88 13.07 -22.36 -13.49
CA PRO A 88 11.66 -22.40 -13.09
C PRO A 88 11.09 -23.80 -13.35
N SER A 89 10.62 -24.46 -12.30
CA SER A 89 9.89 -25.72 -12.40
C SER A 89 8.45 -25.47 -12.82
N THR A 90 8.09 -26.00 -13.99
CA THR A 90 6.72 -26.15 -14.46
C THR A 90 6.02 -27.24 -13.64
N GLU A 91 5.18 -26.88 -12.67
CA GLU A 91 4.26 -27.84 -12.06
C GLU A 91 2.93 -27.83 -12.81
N SER A 92 2.69 -28.97 -13.47
CA SER A 92 1.43 -29.35 -14.09
C SER A 92 0.35 -29.56 -13.03
N LEU A 93 -0.68 -28.71 -13.06
CA LEU A 93 -1.89 -28.85 -12.26
C LEU A 93 -2.68 -30.07 -12.72
N THR A 94 -2.62 -31.17 -11.97
CA THR A 94 -3.52 -32.30 -12.12
C THR A 94 -4.91 -31.92 -11.60
N THR A 95 -5.89 -32.00 -12.48
CA THR A 95 -7.31 -31.77 -12.18
C THR A 95 -7.85 -32.86 -11.26
N SER A 96 -8.11 -32.51 -10.00
CA SER A 96 -9.04 -33.26 -9.15
C SER A 96 -10.41 -32.59 -9.23
N THR A 97 -11.33 -33.29 -9.89
CA THR A 97 -12.74 -32.95 -10.00
C THR A 97 -13.38 -33.12 -8.63
N THR A 98 -13.79 -32.03 -7.98
CA THR A 98 -14.74 -32.08 -6.87
C THR A 98 -15.79 -31.00 -7.12
N ALA A 99 -17.04 -31.41 -6.98
CA ALA A 99 -18.23 -30.74 -7.50
C ALA A 99 -18.31 -29.26 -7.11
N THR A 100 -18.52 -28.42 -8.12
CA THR A 100 -18.85 -27.01 -8.01
C THR A 100 -20.17 -26.85 -7.24
N ALA A 101 -20.10 -26.51 -5.96
CA ALA A 101 -21.19 -25.82 -5.30
C ALA A 101 -21.27 -24.39 -5.89
N PRO A 102 -22.46 -23.86 -6.23
CA PRO A 102 -22.55 -22.51 -6.76
C PRO A 102 -22.11 -21.53 -5.67
N ILE A 103 -21.12 -20.69 -5.99
CA ILE A 103 -20.81 -19.49 -5.21
C ILE A 103 -22.03 -18.59 -5.39
N THR A 104 -22.93 -18.61 -4.41
CA THR A 104 -23.95 -17.59 -4.25
C THR A 104 -23.25 -16.26 -4.07
N THR A 105 -23.38 -15.39 -5.08
CA THR A 105 -23.07 -13.97 -4.99
C THR A 105 -23.98 -13.35 -3.93
N SER A 106 -23.56 -13.40 -2.67
CA SER A 106 -24.08 -12.50 -1.67
C SER A 106 -23.38 -11.16 -1.88
N SER A 107 -24.13 -10.23 -2.45
CA SER A 107 -23.83 -8.80 -2.31
C SER A 107 -23.58 -8.53 -0.82
N PRO A 108 -22.58 -7.72 -0.41
CA PRO A 108 -22.56 -7.23 0.96
C PRO A 108 -23.88 -6.51 1.14
N ALA A 109 -24.73 -7.07 1.99
CA ALA A 109 -26.05 -6.54 2.20
C ALA A 109 -25.90 -5.10 2.67
N ALA A 110 -26.71 -4.20 2.10
CA ALA A 110 -27.03 -2.94 2.75
C ALA A 110 -27.32 -3.22 4.24
N PRO A 111 -26.99 -2.32 5.18
CA PRO A 111 -27.09 -2.60 6.61
C PRO A 111 -28.51 -3.00 6.95
N THR A 112 -28.75 -4.31 6.99
CA THR A 112 -29.97 -4.88 7.50
C THR A 112 -29.93 -4.54 8.97
N THR A 113 -30.95 -3.81 9.42
CA THR A 113 -31.26 -3.56 10.83
C THR A 113 -31.67 -4.87 11.51
N ASP A 114 -30.93 -5.95 11.28
CA ASP A 114 -30.95 -7.10 12.15
C ASP A 114 -30.08 -6.70 13.33
N THR A 115 -30.72 -6.24 14.40
CA THR A 115 -30.06 -6.00 15.68
C THR A 115 -29.56 -7.35 16.16
N ALA A 116 -28.39 -7.77 15.66
CA ALA A 116 -27.66 -8.90 16.18
C ALA A 116 -27.58 -8.71 17.68
N THR A 117 -28.36 -9.50 18.41
CA THR A 117 -28.44 -9.37 19.86
C THR A 117 -27.14 -9.94 20.37
N CYS A 118 -26.24 -9.07 20.80
CA CYS A 118 -24.96 -9.49 21.34
C CYS A 118 -25.18 -10.33 22.60
N GLY A 119 -24.67 -11.56 22.56
CA GLY A 119 -24.59 -12.42 23.73
C GLY A 119 -23.66 -11.83 24.78
N ARG A 120 -23.83 -12.25 26.04
CA ARG A 120 -22.86 -11.94 27.09
C ARG A 120 -21.68 -12.91 26.97
N GLU A 121 -20.77 -12.60 26.07
CA GLU A 121 -19.53 -13.37 25.89
C GLU A 121 -18.42 -12.84 26.81
N LEU A 122 -17.58 -13.76 27.29
CA LEU A 122 -16.39 -13.40 28.08
C LEU A 122 -15.22 -12.92 27.21
N TYR A 123 -15.16 -13.41 25.97
CA TYR A 123 -14.07 -13.20 25.03
C TYR A 123 -14.56 -12.46 23.78
N ARG A 124 -13.60 -11.89 23.04
CA ARG A 124 -13.87 -11.22 21.75
C ARG A 124 -14.29 -12.26 20.71
N SER A 125 -15.18 -11.89 19.81
CA SER A 125 -15.40 -12.66 18.59
C SER A 125 -14.19 -12.53 17.66
N ALA A 126 -14.00 -13.51 16.79
CA ALA A 126 -12.93 -13.49 15.79
C ALA A 126 -13.02 -12.30 14.84
N ASP A 127 -14.26 -11.98 14.45
CA ASP A 127 -14.58 -10.97 13.45
C ASP A 127 -14.67 -9.55 14.02
N GLY A 128 -14.50 -9.39 15.34
CA GLY A 128 -14.60 -8.11 16.05
C GLY A 128 -16.04 -7.61 16.27
N SER A 129 -17.06 -8.36 15.84
CA SER A 129 -18.46 -8.03 16.11
C SER A 129 -18.77 -8.00 17.61
N CYS A 130 -19.85 -7.30 17.97
CA CYS A 130 -20.32 -7.18 19.35
C CYS A 130 -19.35 -6.53 20.35
N ASN A 131 -18.25 -5.93 19.88
CA ASN A 131 -17.40 -5.09 20.74
C ASN A 131 -18.17 -3.87 21.27
N ASN A 132 -19.08 -3.32 20.45
CA ASN A 132 -20.01 -2.27 20.83
C ASN A 132 -21.44 -2.82 20.83
N GLU A 133 -22.04 -2.98 22.01
CA GLU A 133 -23.38 -3.57 22.16
C GLU A 133 -24.48 -2.76 21.45
N ALA A 134 -24.32 -1.44 21.35
CA ALA A 134 -25.30 -0.57 20.68
C ALA A 134 -25.13 -0.56 19.16
N GLN A 135 -23.93 -0.87 18.68
CA GLN A 135 -23.56 -0.89 17.26
C GLN A 135 -22.66 -2.10 16.98
N PRO A 136 -23.23 -3.32 16.91
CA PRO A 136 -22.46 -4.57 16.91
C PRO A 136 -21.44 -4.71 15.77
N THR A 137 -21.60 -3.98 14.66
CA THR A 137 -20.71 -4.06 13.50
C THR A 137 -19.57 -3.05 13.52
N TRP A 138 -19.53 -2.13 14.49
CA TRP A 138 -18.47 -1.11 14.54
C TRP A 138 -17.11 -1.75 14.81
N GLY A 139 -16.21 -1.62 13.83
CA GLY A 139 -14.86 -2.16 13.90
C GLY A 139 -14.76 -3.67 13.61
N ALA A 140 -15.87 -4.32 13.25
CA ALA A 140 -15.84 -5.68 12.75
C ALA A 140 -15.15 -5.75 11.38
N LYS A 141 -14.60 -6.91 11.03
CA LYS A 141 -14.07 -7.15 9.68
C LYS A 141 -15.13 -6.99 8.60
N ASP A 142 -14.67 -6.87 7.37
CA ASP A 142 -15.44 -6.60 6.15
C ASP A 142 -16.25 -5.29 6.21
N SER A 143 -15.99 -4.44 7.21
CA SER A 143 -16.56 -3.11 7.32
C SER A 143 -15.87 -2.14 6.35
N ALA A 144 -16.63 -1.20 5.80
CA ALA A 144 -16.06 -0.06 5.10
C ALA A 144 -15.22 0.81 6.06
N PHE A 145 -14.13 1.38 5.54
CA PHE A 145 -13.35 2.35 6.31
C PHE A 145 -14.18 3.58 6.67
N GLN A 146 -14.00 4.09 7.88
CA GLN A 146 -14.63 5.34 8.29
C GLN A 146 -13.99 6.54 7.59
N ARG A 147 -14.80 7.33 6.89
CA ARG A 147 -14.40 8.60 6.30
C ARG A 147 -14.34 9.69 7.37
N MET A 148 -13.19 10.34 7.54
CA MET A 148 -13.09 11.60 8.31
C MET A 148 -13.49 12.82 7.48
N LEU A 149 -13.36 12.72 6.16
CA LEU A 149 -13.72 13.74 5.17
C LEU A 149 -14.40 13.06 3.97
N GLU A 150 -15.21 13.82 3.26
CA GLU A 150 -15.88 13.36 2.04
C GLU A 150 -14.87 12.85 1.00
N PRO A 151 -15.09 11.69 0.35
CA PRO A 151 -14.24 11.22 -0.73
C PRO A 151 -14.21 12.18 -1.93
N VAL A 152 -13.06 12.21 -2.61
CA VAL A 152 -12.88 12.93 -3.87
C VAL A 152 -12.50 11.93 -4.95
N TYR A 153 -13.32 11.86 -6.00
CA TYR A 153 -13.14 11.01 -7.17
C TYR A 153 -13.41 11.81 -8.45
N THR A 154 -12.90 11.32 -9.58
CA THR A 154 -13.44 11.73 -10.89
C THR A 154 -14.79 11.02 -11.05
N GLU A 155 -15.84 11.74 -11.41
CA GLU A 155 -17.19 11.19 -11.55
C GLU A 155 -17.75 11.50 -12.94
N THR A 156 -18.26 10.48 -13.63
CA THR A 156 -19.04 10.63 -14.87
C THR A 156 -20.17 9.60 -14.86
N ASN A 157 -21.43 10.04 -14.94
CA ASN A 157 -22.60 9.14 -14.95
C ASN A 157 -22.59 8.10 -13.80
N ASN A 158 -22.33 8.54 -12.56
CA ASN A 158 -22.21 7.68 -11.37
C ASN A 158 -21.08 6.63 -11.43
N VAL A 159 -20.15 6.78 -12.36
CA VAL A 159 -18.92 5.98 -12.43
C VAL A 159 -17.80 6.75 -11.77
N TYR A 160 -17.18 6.13 -10.77
CA TYR A 160 -16.13 6.75 -9.96
C TYR A 160 -14.75 6.24 -10.33
N GLY A 161 -13.88 7.17 -10.72
CA GLY A 161 -12.50 6.94 -11.10
C GLY A 161 -11.48 7.68 -10.23
N PRO A 162 -10.19 7.38 -10.40
CA PRO A 162 -9.11 8.12 -9.76
C PRO A 162 -9.15 9.59 -10.16
N VAL A 163 -8.66 10.47 -9.29
CA VAL A 163 -8.49 11.90 -9.60
C VAL A 163 -7.29 12.05 -10.53
N LEU A 164 -7.48 12.72 -11.66
CA LEU A 164 -6.46 12.86 -12.71
C LEU A 164 -6.06 14.30 -12.97
N THR A 165 -6.74 15.27 -12.37
CA THR A 165 -6.48 16.70 -12.54
C THR A 165 -6.35 17.42 -11.19
N SER A 166 -5.55 18.46 -11.20
CA SER A 166 -5.32 19.37 -10.07
C SER A 166 -6.56 20.22 -9.82
N THR A 167 -7.00 20.29 -8.56
CA THR A 167 -8.10 21.18 -8.14
C THR A 167 -7.70 22.66 -8.09
N VAL A 168 -6.40 22.97 -8.22
CA VAL A 168 -5.88 24.35 -8.14
C VAL A 168 -5.88 25.03 -9.52
N ASP A 169 -5.44 24.32 -10.55
CA ASP A 169 -5.19 24.88 -11.89
C ASP A 169 -5.74 24.03 -13.03
N GLY A 170 -6.41 22.91 -12.74
CA GLY A 170 -6.99 22.01 -13.74
C GLY A 170 -5.96 21.22 -14.54
N SER A 171 -4.66 21.34 -14.24
CA SER A 171 -3.60 20.61 -14.94
C SER A 171 -3.66 19.11 -14.65
N ALA A 172 -3.16 18.27 -15.57
CA ALA A 172 -3.06 16.84 -15.34
C ALA A 172 -2.12 16.53 -14.16
N LEU A 173 -2.51 15.62 -13.28
CA LEU A 173 -1.67 15.14 -12.20
C LEU A 173 -0.53 14.28 -12.77
N PRO A 174 0.70 14.42 -12.23
CA PRO A 174 1.82 13.61 -12.69
C PRO A 174 1.63 12.14 -12.28
N SER A 175 2.27 11.25 -13.03
CA SER A 175 2.37 9.84 -12.64
C SER A 175 2.94 9.70 -11.20
N PRO A 176 2.37 8.81 -10.37
CA PRO A 176 2.95 8.46 -9.06
C PRO A 176 4.41 8.02 -9.16
N ARG A 177 4.81 7.39 -10.27
CA ARG A 177 6.22 7.00 -10.49
C ARG A 177 7.12 8.22 -10.67
N LEU A 178 6.63 9.25 -11.36
CA LEU A 178 7.37 10.49 -11.51
C LEU A 178 7.59 11.16 -10.15
N ILE A 179 6.55 11.23 -9.32
CA ILE A 179 6.64 11.73 -7.95
C ILE A 179 7.64 10.90 -7.13
N SER A 180 7.58 9.58 -7.23
CA SER A 180 8.51 8.67 -6.53
C SER A 180 9.96 9.05 -6.80
N ARG A 181 10.33 9.27 -8.06
CA ARG A 181 11.70 9.66 -8.46
C ARG A 181 12.12 11.04 -7.98
N ILE A 182 11.18 11.97 -7.94
CA ILE A 182 11.44 13.38 -7.61
C ILE A 182 11.48 13.60 -6.10
N VAL A 183 10.67 12.89 -5.34
CA VAL A 183 10.54 13.11 -3.89
C VAL A 183 11.44 12.18 -3.11
N HIS A 184 11.49 10.90 -3.46
CA HIS A 184 12.30 9.93 -2.72
C HIS A 184 13.76 10.01 -3.17
N ASP A 185 14.65 10.27 -2.23
CA ASP A 185 16.09 10.22 -2.47
C ASP A 185 16.58 8.79 -2.14
N PRO A 186 17.12 8.04 -3.11
CA PRO A 186 17.68 6.72 -2.82
C PRO A 186 18.89 6.77 -1.88
N ASP A 187 19.53 7.94 -1.74
CA ASP A 187 20.63 8.16 -0.80
C ASP A 187 20.18 8.70 0.57
N ASP A 188 18.87 8.79 0.81
CA ASP A 188 18.35 9.25 2.10
C ASP A 188 18.86 8.36 3.24
N ARG A 189 19.31 8.99 4.32
CA ARG A 189 19.84 8.32 5.49
C ARG A 189 19.01 8.73 6.70
N PRO A 190 17.98 7.95 7.04
CA PRO A 190 17.14 8.25 8.18
C PRO A 190 17.99 8.21 9.47
N GLU A 191 17.47 8.90 10.49
CA GLU A 191 18.04 8.84 11.83
C GLU A 191 18.13 7.39 12.33
N ARG A 192 19.18 7.08 13.09
CA ARG A 192 19.39 5.73 13.62
C ARG A 192 18.30 5.38 14.62
N ARG A 193 17.40 4.48 14.23
CA ARG A 193 16.37 3.89 15.08
C ARG A 193 16.50 2.37 15.07
N PRO A 194 16.12 1.66 16.14
CA PRO A 194 16.06 0.21 16.11
C PRO A 194 15.14 -0.26 15.00
N VAL A 195 15.55 -1.30 14.26
CA VAL A 195 14.72 -1.92 13.21
C VAL A 195 13.39 -2.42 13.79
N MET A 196 13.38 -2.79 15.08
CA MET A 196 12.17 -3.16 15.81
C MET A 196 11.05 -2.11 15.71
N ASN A 197 11.37 -0.81 15.61
CA ASN A 197 10.35 0.22 15.47
C ASN A 197 9.58 0.10 14.14
N MET A 198 10.29 -0.17 13.05
CA MET A 198 9.68 -0.39 11.74
C MET A 198 8.86 -1.68 11.76
N GLN A 199 9.44 -2.76 12.29
CA GLN A 199 8.76 -4.06 12.32
C GLN A 199 7.49 -4.04 13.17
N TRP A 200 7.52 -3.38 14.34
CA TRP A 200 6.35 -3.24 15.20
C TRP A 200 5.27 -2.37 14.56
N GLY A 201 5.67 -1.33 13.81
CA GLY A 201 4.75 -0.52 13.03
C GLY A 201 3.97 -1.36 12.02
N GLN A 202 4.66 -2.19 11.24
CA GLN A 202 4.02 -3.10 10.27
C GLN A 202 3.16 -4.17 10.95
N PHE A 203 3.66 -4.75 12.05
CA PHE A 203 2.92 -5.77 12.80
C PHE A 203 1.59 -5.21 13.33
N LEU A 204 1.60 -3.98 13.83
CA LEU A 204 0.38 -3.31 14.28
C LEU A 204 -0.53 -2.91 13.11
N ASP A 205 0.03 -2.40 12.01
CA ASP A 205 -0.73 -2.06 10.79
C ASP A 205 -1.56 -3.24 10.28
N HIS A 206 -0.96 -4.44 10.26
CA HIS A 206 -1.61 -5.69 9.87
C HIS A 206 -2.65 -6.20 10.88
N ASP A 207 -2.64 -5.71 12.12
CA ASP A 207 -3.64 -6.05 13.15
C ASP A 207 -4.93 -5.23 12.99
N ILE A 208 -4.82 -4.02 12.43
CA ILE A 208 -5.95 -3.08 12.38
C ILE A 208 -6.43 -2.77 10.97
N THR A 209 -5.64 -3.08 9.93
CA THR A 209 -5.98 -2.78 8.55
C THR A 209 -5.50 -3.84 7.55
N SER A 210 -6.39 -4.18 6.61
CA SER A 210 -6.09 -4.99 5.42
C SER A 210 -7.06 -4.61 4.31
N THR A 211 -6.56 -3.92 3.29
CA THR A 211 -7.40 -3.50 2.15
C THR A 211 -7.23 -4.48 0.99
N PRO A 212 -8.28 -5.20 0.58
CA PRO A 212 -8.18 -6.15 -0.52
C PRO A 212 -7.95 -5.42 -1.85
N ILE A 213 -7.17 -6.03 -2.73
CA ILE A 213 -7.10 -5.65 -4.15
C ILE A 213 -8.32 -6.25 -4.86
N ASN A 214 -8.86 -5.56 -5.86
CA ASN A 214 -9.94 -6.11 -6.67
C ASN A 214 -9.49 -7.44 -7.35
N PRO A 215 -10.28 -8.53 -7.26
CA PRO A 215 -9.87 -9.86 -7.72
C PRO A 215 -9.95 -10.06 -9.24
N SER A 216 -10.29 -9.02 -10.02
CA SER A 216 -10.31 -9.10 -11.49
C SER A 216 -9.00 -9.68 -12.03
N LYS A 217 -9.13 -10.55 -13.04
CA LYS A 217 -8.00 -11.17 -13.75
C LYS A 217 -7.52 -10.33 -14.94
N GLU A 218 -8.13 -9.17 -15.16
CA GLU A 218 -7.73 -8.24 -16.23
C GLU A 218 -6.28 -7.80 -16.06
N THR A 219 -5.59 -7.58 -17.18
CA THR A 219 -4.24 -7.00 -17.20
C THR A 219 -4.36 -5.51 -17.48
N CYS A 220 -3.99 -4.69 -16.52
CA CYS A 220 -4.16 -3.25 -16.58
C CYS A 220 -3.01 -2.55 -17.33
N CYS A 221 -1.82 -3.15 -17.36
CA CYS A 221 -0.64 -2.63 -18.02
C CYS A 221 -0.31 -3.40 -19.30
N TYR A 222 -0.49 -2.76 -20.46
CA TYR A 222 -0.21 -3.31 -21.79
C TYR A 222 0.17 -2.19 -22.78
N ASP A 223 0.74 -2.55 -23.94
CA ASP A 223 1.29 -1.55 -24.88
C ASP A 223 0.25 -0.54 -25.41
N GLY A 224 -1.01 -0.97 -25.57
CA GLY A 224 -2.10 -0.09 -25.99
C GLY A 224 -2.42 1.02 -24.98
N ILE A 225 -2.37 0.73 -23.67
CA ILE A 225 -2.60 1.77 -22.65
C ILE A 225 -1.45 2.78 -22.63
N VAL A 226 -0.22 2.33 -22.85
CA VAL A 226 0.97 3.18 -22.93
C VAL A 226 0.90 4.08 -24.16
N ALA A 227 0.59 3.50 -25.32
CA ALA A 227 0.57 4.22 -26.60
C ALA A 227 -0.57 5.24 -26.69
N SER A 228 -1.71 4.97 -26.04
CA SER A 228 -2.86 5.89 -26.03
C SER A 228 -2.63 7.13 -25.16
N GLY A 229 -1.71 7.08 -24.19
CA GLY A 229 -1.41 8.21 -23.30
C GLY A 229 -2.61 8.68 -22.49
N ILE A 230 -3.69 7.89 -22.43
CA ILE A 230 -4.91 8.24 -21.70
C ILE A 230 -4.66 8.19 -20.20
N ALA A 231 -5.10 9.22 -19.51
CA ALA A 231 -4.93 9.32 -18.06
C ALA A 231 -5.86 8.36 -17.28
N GLN A 232 -6.96 7.92 -17.91
CA GLN A 232 -7.93 6.99 -17.33
C GLN A 232 -7.97 5.70 -18.15
N HIS A 233 -7.86 4.56 -17.48
CA HIS A 233 -8.01 3.27 -18.15
C HIS A 233 -9.46 3.11 -18.66
N PRO A 234 -9.68 2.55 -19.88
CA PRO A 234 -11.01 2.48 -20.48
C PRO A 234 -12.02 1.68 -19.66
N ASP A 235 -11.55 0.63 -18.97
CA ASP A 235 -12.38 -0.21 -18.10
C ASP A 235 -13.08 0.59 -16.99
N VAL A 236 -12.54 1.74 -16.58
CA VAL A 236 -13.12 2.53 -15.50
C VAL A 236 -14.53 2.97 -15.88
N ALA A 237 -14.79 3.27 -17.16
CA ALA A 237 -16.13 3.60 -17.67
C ALA A 237 -17.15 2.47 -17.45
N GLU A 238 -16.68 1.24 -17.28
CA GLU A 238 -17.45 0.03 -17.01
C GLU A 238 -17.33 -0.42 -15.53
N ASN A 239 -16.87 0.48 -14.64
CA ASN A 239 -16.54 0.19 -13.24
C ASN A 239 -15.43 -0.86 -13.06
N GLY A 240 -14.55 -1.00 -14.05
CA GLY A 240 -13.36 -1.84 -13.97
C GLY A 240 -12.32 -1.31 -12.95
N PRO A 241 -11.43 -2.20 -12.44
CA PRO A 241 -10.49 -1.85 -11.39
C PRO A 241 -9.16 -1.32 -11.90
N CYS A 242 -8.89 -1.28 -13.20
CA CYS A 242 -7.57 -0.99 -13.70
C CYS A 242 -7.16 0.46 -13.48
N PHE A 243 -5.96 0.61 -12.94
CA PHE A 243 -5.32 1.90 -12.80
C PHE A 243 -3.79 1.77 -12.89
N PRO A 244 -3.26 1.41 -14.08
CA PRO A 244 -1.84 1.17 -14.25
C PRO A 244 -1.04 2.44 -13.97
N ILE A 245 0.16 2.28 -13.42
CA ILE A 245 1.05 3.41 -13.15
C ILE A 245 1.96 3.59 -14.36
N LEU A 246 1.70 4.62 -15.18
CA LEU A 246 2.52 4.94 -16.34
C LEU A 246 3.93 5.34 -15.92
N ILE A 247 4.94 4.78 -16.58
CA ILE A 247 6.35 5.09 -16.32
C ILE A 247 6.72 6.31 -17.16
N PRO A 248 7.21 7.40 -16.55
CA PRO A 248 7.60 8.59 -17.30
C PRO A 248 8.85 8.32 -18.14
N ASP A 249 8.95 9.04 -19.26
CA ASP A 249 10.15 9.02 -20.09
C ASP A 249 11.41 9.38 -19.30
N GLY A 250 12.53 8.75 -19.68
CA GLY A 250 13.81 8.95 -19.01
C GLY A 250 13.87 8.37 -17.59
N ASP A 251 13.01 7.41 -17.25
CA ASP A 251 13.17 6.57 -16.05
C ASP A 251 14.31 5.58 -16.22
N ASN A 252 15.48 5.88 -15.63
CA ASN A 252 16.67 5.06 -15.77
C ASN A 252 16.50 3.61 -15.26
N HIS A 253 15.61 3.37 -14.28
CA HIS A 253 15.42 2.03 -13.73
C HIS A 253 14.59 1.16 -14.69
N PHE A 254 13.51 1.72 -15.22
CA PHE A 254 12.63 0.97 -16.12
C PHE A 254 13.06 1.02 -17.59
N ALA A 255 13.93 1.96 -17.97
CA ALA A 255 14.51 2.00 -19.30
C ALA A 255 15.23 0.69 -19.66
N SER A 256 15.94 0.08 -18.70
CA SER A 256 16.63 -1.22 -18.89
C SER A 256 15.70 -2.42 -18.89
N LEU A 257 14.46 -2.27 -18.41
CA LEU A 257 13.48 -3.34 -18.30
C LEU A 257 12.47 -3.33 -19.44
N GLU A 258 12.58 -2.38 -20.36
CA GLU A 258 11.62 -2.12 -21.45
C GLU A 258 10.16 -1.92 -21.00
N ALA A 259 9.91 -1.84 -19.69
CA ALA A 259 8.60 -1.58 -19.12
C ALA A 259 8.19 -0.11 -19.33
N ARG A 260 6.91 0.10 -19.60
CA ARG A 260 6.31 1.44 -19.83
C ARG A 260 5.12 1.75 -18.93
N CYS A 261 4.63 0.75 -18.20
CA CYS A 261 3.72 0.92 -17.08
C CYS A 261 4.02 -0.14 -16.00
N MET A 262 3.43 0.04 -14.82
CA MET A 262 3.38 -0.97 -13.76
C MET A 262 1.94 -1.43 -13.58
N GLU A 263 1.77 -2.75 -13.44
CA GLU A 263 0.47 -3.35 -13.16
C GLU A 263 -0.08 -2.84 -11.84
N ASN A 264 -1.32 -2.34 -11.86
CA ASN A 264 -1.98 -1.87 -10.66
C ASN A 264 -3.50 -1.92 -10.83
N LYS A 265 -4.15 -2.46 -9.81
CA LYS A 265 -5.60 -2.57 -9.68
C LYS A 265 -6.03 -1.80 -8.45
N ARG A 266 -7.16 -1.13 -8.56
CA ARG A 266 -7.83 -0.47 -7.45
C ARG A 266 -8.17 -1.50 -6.38
N SER A 267 -8.21 -1.02 -5.15
CA SER A 267 -8.77 -1.76 -4.03
C SER A 267 -10.18 -2.21 -4.32
N TYR A 268 -10.56 -3.38 -3.79
CA TYR A 268 -11.94 -3.81 -3.76
C TYR A 268 -12.77 -2.81 -2.94
N GLN A 269 -14.01 -2.59 -3.37
CA GLN A 269 -14.87 -1.55 -2.84
C GLN A 269 -16.30 -2.09 -2.71
N THR A 270 -16.99 -1.64 -1.66
CA THR A 270 -18.45 -1.70 -1.52
C THR A 270 -19.05 -0.34 -1.89
N THR A 271 -20.37 -0.23 -1.86
CA THR A 271 -21.10 1.03 -2.10
C THR A 271 -21.87 1.43 -0.85
N ILE A 272 -21.64 2.65 -0.37
CA ILE A 272 -22.39 3.26 0.74
C ILE A 272 -22.89 4.63 0.27
N ASN A 273 -24.20 4.88 0.38
CA ASN A 273 -24.83 6.12 -0.09
C ASN A 273 -24.44 6.49 -1.54
N ASP A 274 -24.48 5.51 -2.44
CA ASP A 274 -24.11 5.62 -3.86
C ASP A 274 -22.66 6.02 -4.13
N LYS A 275 -21.77 5.90 -3.14
CA LYS A 275 -20.33 6.19 -3.26
C LYS A 275 -19.47 4.97 -2.96
N PRO A 276 -18.33 4.80 -3.66
CA PRO A 276 -17.44 3.67 -3.44
C PRO A 276 -16.69 3.82 -2.11
N GLU A 277 -16.69 2.75 -1.33
CA GLU A 277 -16.00 2.66 -0.05
C GLU A 277 -15.12 1.42 -0.01
N GLN A 278 -13.84 1.58 0.36
CA GLN A 278 -12.93 0.45 0.51
C GLN A 278 -13.23 -0.28 1.82
N ILE A 279 -13.05 -1.60 1.82
CA ILE A 279 -13.33 -2.46 2.98
C ILE A 279 -12.04 -2.82 3.73
N ASN A 280 -12.17 -3.06 5.02
CA ASN A 280 -11.14 -3.63 5.87
C ASN A 280 -11.41 -5.12 6.09
N LEU A 281 -10.51 -6.03 5.66
CA LEU A 281 -10.71 -7.49 5.80
C LEU A 281 -10.43 -8.04 7.20
N VAL A 282 -9.81 -7.22 8.06
CA VAL A 282 -9.49 -7.55 9.46
C VAL A 282 -10.27 -6.65 10.41
N THR A 283 -10.25 -6.96 11.69
CA THR A 283 -10.89 -6.13 12.71
C THR A 283 -10.17 -4.76 12.80
N ALA A 284 -10.86 -3.74 13.31
CA ALA A 284 -10.27 -2.41 13.51
C ALA A 284 -9.63 -2.24 14.90
N PHE A 285 -9.57 -3.32 15.70
CA PHE A 285 -9.10 -3.30 17.08
C PHE A 285 -7.67 -3.79 17.17
N ILE A 286 -6.94 -3.34 18.19
CA ILE A 286 -5.66 -3.95 18.56
C ILE A 286 -5.99 -5.16 19.43
N ASP A 287 -6.28 -6.29 18.80
CA ASP A 287 -6.77 -7.50 19.46
C ASP A 287 -5.95 -8.76 19.15
N GLY A 288 -4.93 -8.65 18.31
CA GLY A 288 -4.11 -9.79 17.94
C GLY A 288 -4.63 -10.53 16.71
N SER A 289 -5.55 -9.98 15.93
CA SER A 289 -6.07 -10.58 14.69
C SER A 289 -4.97 -10.96 13.69
N MET A 290 -3.84 -10.25 13.67
CA MET A 290 -2.65 -10.63 12.90
C MET A 290 -1.99 -11.94 13.38
N VAL A 291 -2.33 -12.43 14.56
CA VAL A 291 -1.87 -13.68 15.18
C VAL A 291 -2.98 -14.73 15.22
N TYR A 292 -4.21 -14.33 15.58
CA TYR A 292 -5.34 -15.24 15.77
C TYR A 292 -6.17 -15.47 14.50
N GLY A 293 -6.07 -14.61 13.49
CA GLY A 293 -7.02 -14.55 12.38
C GLY A 293 -8.19 -13.63 12.68
N SER A 294 -9.00 -13.33 11.67
CA SER A 294 -10.19 -12.47 11.78
C SER A 294 -11.50 -13.24 11.55
N THR A 295 -11.44 -14.57 11.46
CA THR A 295 -12.61 -15.44 11.28
C THR A 295 -12.50 -16.66 12.18
N ASP A 296 -13.63 -17.25 12.55
CA ASP A 296 -13.64 -18.50 13.32
C ASP A 296 -12.89 -19.62 12.59
N ALA A 297 -13.03 -19.69 11.26
CA ALA A 297 -12.32 -20.67 10.44
C ALA A 297 -10.79 -20.50 10.49
N GLU A 298 -10.27 -19.27 10.40
CA GLU A 298 -8.83 -19.01 10.54
C GLU A 298 -8.34 -19.33 11.96
N MET A 299 -9.10 -18.93 12.99
CA MET A 299 -8.76 -19.26 14.38
C MET A 299 -8.71 -20.77 14.61
N ASP A 300 -9.68 -21.51 14.07
CA ASP A 300 -9.75 -22.97 14.21
C ASP A 300 -8.62 -23.67 13.45
N GLU A 301 -8.24 -23.20 12.26
CA GLU A 301 -7.10 -23.71 11.50
C GLU A 301 -5.77 -23.49 12.23
N LEU A 302 -5.64 -22.33 12.88
CA LEU A 302 -4.44 -21.95 13.64
C LEU A 302 -4.35 -22.64 15.01
N ARG A 303 -5.39 -23.35 15.47
CA ARG A 303 -5.42 -23.98 16.80
C ARG A 303 -5.49 -25.50 16.74
N SER A 304 -4.75 -26.13 17.63
CA SER A 304 -4.86 -27.56 17.88
C SER A 304 -6.21 -27.85 18.53
N SER A 305 -7.06 -28.62 17.87
CA SER A 305 -8.35 -29.07 18.43
C SER A 305 -8.20 -29.95 19.67
N ALA A 306 -7.02 -30.54 19.89
CA ALA A 306 -6.73 -31.42 21.02
C ALA A 306 -6.27 -30.66 22.29
N SER A 307 -5.45 -29.61 22.13
CA SER A 307 -4.85 -28.88 23.27
C SER A 307 -5.26 -27.41 23.38
N GLY A 308 -5.81 -26.82 22.32
CA GLY A 308 -6.15 -25.41 22.26
C GLY A 308 -4.98 -24.46 22.02
N ASP A 309 -3.75 -24.98 21.93
CA ASP A 309 -2.53 -24.24 21.58
C ASP A 309 -2.49 -23.93 20.07
N PHE A 310 -1.60 -23.02 19.66
CA PHE A 310 -1.35 -22.79 18.24
C PHE A 310 -0.78 -24.03 17.54
N THR A 311 -1.25 -24.31 16.33
CA THR A 311 -0.65 -25.31 15.45
C THR A 311 0.76 -24.84 15.08
N LEU A 312 1.76 -25.53 15.60
CA LEU A 312 3.13 -25.34 15.14
C LEU A 312 3.32 -26.17 13.88
N PRO A 313 3.95 -25.62 12.81
CA PRO A 313 4.40 -26.45 11.71
C PRO A 313 5.30 -27.54 12.28
N LEU A 314 4.99 -28.80 11.99
CA LEU A 314 5.91 -29.90 12.23
C LEU A 314 7.10 -29.71 11.29
N PHE A 315 8.11 -28.96 11.73
CA PHE A 315 9.38 -28.87 11.03
C PHE A 315 10.11 -30.22 11.18
N GLY A 316 9.90 -31.11 10.20
CA GLY A 316 10.59 -32.39 10.09
C GLY A 316 9.77 -33.58 10.56
N ALA A 317 9.12 -34.25 9.62
CA ALA A 317 8.81 -35.68 9.67
C ALA A 317 9.09 -36.27 8.29
#